data_AF-A0AAN0MQ34-F1
#
_entry.id   AF-A0AAN0MQ34-F1
#
_cell.length_a   1.000
_cell.length_b   1.000
_cell.length_c   1.000
_cell.angle_alpha   90.00
_cell.angle_beta   90.00
_cell.angle_gamma   90.00
#
_symmetry.space_group_name_H-M   'P 1'
#
loop_
_entity.id
_entity.type
_entity.pdbx_description
1 polymer ?
#
loop_
_entity_poly.entity_id
_entity_poly.type
_entity_poly.pdbx_seq_one_letter_code
_entity_poly.pdbx_strand_id
1 'polypeptide(L)' 'MIPRTYAQWRHCITVECGIPLSADYIAQRLAVWRNAELEETQRFRRLYGDAHWQAVQRWLLQAAQEQERAAAEPPLAASA' A
#
# COMPACT_ATOMS: atom_id res chain seq x y z
N MET A 1 3.08 16.85 -1.23
CA MET A 1 1.81 16.87 -0.46
C MET A 1 1.69 15.53 0.27
N ILE A 2 1.31 15.50 1.55
CA ILE A 2 1.13 14.22 2.29
C ILE A 2 -0.30 13.72 2.02
N PRO A 3 -0.49 12.49 1.50
CA PRO A 3 -1.82 11.99 1.20
C PRO A 3 -2.63 11.80 2.48
N ARG A 4 -3.90 12.23 2.44
CA ARG A 4 -4.82 12.13 3.59
C ARG A 4 -5.87 11.04 3.46
N THR A 5 -5.97 10.44 2.27
CA THR A 5 -6.98 9.44 1.94
C THR A 5 -6.35 8.29 1.17
N TYR A 6 -7.01 7.13 1.18
CA TYR A 6 -6.58 5.95 0.43
C TYR A 6 -6.40 6.26 -1.07
N ALA A 7 -7.39 6.94 -1.68
CA ALA A 7 -7.35 7.27 -3.10
C ALA A 7 -6.15 8.18 -3.46
N GLN A 8 -5.87 9.20 -2.64
CA GLN A 8 -4.71 10.06 -2.84
C GLN A 8 -3.39 9.30 -2.68
N TRP A 9 -3.29 8.45 -1.65
CA TRP A 9 -2.10 7.64 -1.43
C TRP A 9 -1.88 6.65 -2.57
N ARG A 10 -2.94 5.95 -3.01
CA ARG A 10 -2.90 4.99 -4.12
C ARG A 10 -2.48 5.68 -5.42
N HIS A 11 -3.04 6.85 -5.73
CA HIS A 11 -2.64 7.63 -6.90
C HIS A 11 -1.17 8.06 -6.81
N CYS A 12 -0.74 8.57 -5.64
CA CYS A 12 0.64 8.98 -5.43
C CYS A 12 1.62 7.82 -5.65
N ILE A 13 1.36 6.64 -5.07
CA ILE A 13 2.27 5.50 -5.20
C ILE A 13 2.25 4.89 -6.61
N THR A 14 1.09 4.73 -7.25
CA THR A 14 1.00 4.05 -8.56
C THR A 14 1.23 4.95 -9.76
N VAL A 15 0.82 6.23 -9.67
CA VAL A 15 0.88 7.18 -10.79
C VAL A 15 2.05 8.13 -10.64
N GLU A 16 2.18 8.81 -9.50
CA GLU A 16 3.27 9.79 -9.32
C GLU A 16 4.62 9.11 -9.09
N CYS A 17 4.65 8.07 -8.25
CA CYS A 17 5.88 7.30 -7.99
C CYS A 17 6.07 6.14 -8.98
N GLY A 18 5.04 5.76 -9.74
CA GLY A 18 5.11 4.65 -10.71
C GLY A 18 5.34 3.27 -10.08
N ILE A 19 5.04 3.09 -8.80
CA ILE A 19 5.28 1.85 -8.06
C ILE A 19 4.03 0.96 -8.15
N PRO A 20 4.12 -0.22 -8.77
CA PRO A 20 3.00 -1.14 -8.82
C PRO A 20 2.72 -1.74 -7.43
N LEU A 21 1.44 -1.72 -7.02
CA LEU A 21 0.97 -2.33 -5.78
C LEU A 21 0.74 -3.84 -5.97
N SER A 22 1.80 -4.57 -6.33
CA SER A 22 1.74 -6.03 -6.42
C SER A 22 1.65 -6.67 -5.03
N ALA A 23 1.12 -7.89 -4.96
CA ALA A 23 1.03 -8.63 -3.69
C ALA A 23 2.39 -8.76 -2.99
N ASP A 24 3.45 -9.02 -3.76
CA ASP A 24 4.83 -9.11 -3.27
C ASP A 24 5.35 -7.78 -2.72
N TYR A 25 5.17 -6.68 -3.46
CA TYR A 25 5.56 -5.34 -2.99
C TYR A 25 4.84 -4.98 -1.67
N ILE A 26 3.54 -5.23 -1.61
CA ILE A 26 2.73 -4.95 -0.42
C ILE A 26 3.22 -5.78 0.78
N ALA A 27 3.48 -7.07 0.59
CA ALA A 27 3.96 -7.96 1.63
C ALA A 27 5.33 -7.51 2.18
N GLN A 28 6.28 -7.22 1.30
CA GLN A 28 7.60 -6.70 1.68
C GLN A 28 7.47 -5.38 2.45
N ARG A 29 6.62 -4.47 1.97
CA ARG A 29 6.47 -3.14 2.58
C ARG A 29 5.78 -3.20 3.96
N LEU A 30 4.79 -4.09 4.11
CA LEU A 30 4.16 -4.34 5.42
C LEU A 30 5.12 -4.98 6.41
N ALA A 31 6.02 -5.87 5.99
CA ALA A 31 7.01 -6.47 6.89
C ALA A 31 7.93 -5.40 7.51
N VAL A 32 8.36 -4.42 6.72
CA VAL A 32 9.13 -3.28 7.22
C VAL A 32 8.31 -2.45 8.21
N TRP A 33 7.13 -1.98 7.79
CA TRP A 33 6.33 -1.06 8.61
C TRP A 33 5.78 -1.67 9.90
N ARG A 34 5.57 -2.99 9.96
CA ARG A 34 5.17 -3.68 11.19
C ARG A 34 6.31 -3.79 12.20
N ASN A 35 7.56 -3.70 11.75
CA ASN A 35 8.70 -3.69 12.64
C ASN A 35 9.09 -2.24 12.99
N ALA A 36 8.69 -1.80 14.18
CA ALA A 36 8.95 -0.46 14.69
C ALA A 36 10.43 -0.21 15.03
N GLU A 37 11.24 -1.25 15.16
CA GLU A 37 12.66 -1.16 15.53
C GLU A 37 13.54 -0.87 14.30
N LEU A 38 13.08 -1.18 13.09
CA LEU A 38 13.82 -0.89 11.87
C LEU A 38 14.06 0.61 11.70
N GLU A 39 15.28 0.96 11.33
CA GLU A 39 15.69 2.35 11.10
C GLU A 39 14.81 3.04 10.06
N GLU A 40 14.39 2.33 9.02
CA GLU A 40 13.49 2.85 7.99
C GLU A 40 12.12 3.22 8.58
N THR A 41 11.53 2.34 9.41
CA THR A 41 10.25 2.59 10.09
C THR A 41 10.34 3.78 11.03
N GLN A 42 11.41 3.85 11.82
CA GLN A 42 11.65 4.98 12.72
C GLN A 42 11.83 6.29 11.94
N ARG A 43 12.59 6.26 10.84
CA ARG A 43 12.80 7.44 9.98
C ARG A 43 11.48 7.90 9.35
N PHE A 44 10.65 6.97 8.87
CA PHE A 44 9.34 7.28 8.31
C PHE A 44 8.43 7.93 9.36
N ARG A 45 8.35 7.36 10.56
CA ARG A 45 7.56 7.91 11.69
C ARG A 45 8.04 9.31 12.09
N ARG A 46 9.35 9.56 12.11
CA ARG A 46 9.91 10.90 12.39
C ARG A 46 9.55 11.94 11.33
N LEU A 47 9.52 11.56 10.05
CA LEU A 47 9.25 12.48 8.94
C LEU A 47 7.75 12.76 8.75
N TYR A 48 6.92 11.74 8.89
CA TYR A 48 5.49 11.81 8.52
C TYR A 48 4.54 11.69 9.72
N GLY A 49 5.04 11.32 10.89
CA GLY A 49 4.26 11.09 12.10
C GLY A 49 3.59 9.71 12.15
N ASP A 50 3.29 9.27 13.37
CA ASP A 50 2.67 7.98 13.66
C ASP A 50 1.29 7.82 13.01
N ALA A 51 0.50 8.89 12.97
CA ALA A 51 -0.83 8.88 12.36
C ALA A 51 -0.75 8.50 10.86
N HIS A 52 0.24 9.04 10.15
CA HIS A 52 0.43 8.74 8.73
C HIS A 52 1.02 7.33 8.54
N TRP A 53 1.97 6.92 9.37
CA TRP A 53 2.51 5.55 9.37
C TRP A 53 1.41 4.49 9.56
N GLN A 54 0.50 4.70 10.52
CA GLN A 54 -0.64 3.81 10.71
C GLN A 54 -1.62 3.84 9.53
N ALA A 55 -1.85 5.00 8.93
CA ALA A 55 -2.71 5.13 7.74
C ALA A 55 -2.13 4.36 6.55
N VAL A 56 -0.83 4.49 6.27
CA VAL A 56 -0.14 3.76 5.19
C VAL A 56 -0.22 2.25 5.38
N GLN A 57 -0.07 1.76 6.61
CA GLN A 57 -0.26 0.32 6.88
C GLN A 57 -1.67 -0.16 6.59
N ARG A 58 -2.70 0.60 6.99
CA ARG A 58 -4.10 0.27 6.66
C ARG A 58 -4.36 0.30 5.16
N TRP A 59 -3.79 1.26 4.46
CA TRP A 59 -3.92 1.38 3.00
C TRP A 59 -3.23 0.24 2.25
N LEU A 60 -2.05 -0.20 2.71
CA LEU A 60 -1.38 -1.39 2.18
C LEU A 60 -2.23 -2.65 2.39
N LEU A 61 -2.85 -2.82 3.55
CA LEU A 61 -3.75 -3.94 3.81
C LEU A 61 -4.99 -3.89 2.91
N GLN A 62 -5.60 -2.72 2.72
CA GLN A 62 -6.72 -2.55 1.79
C GLN A 62 -6.30 -2.90 0.35
N ALA A 63 -5.13 -2.43 -0.09
CA ALA A 63 -4.61 -2.75 -1.42
C ALA A 63 -4.34 -4.26 -1.60
N ALA A 64 -3.88 -4.96 -0.55
CA ALA A 64 -3.70 -6.41 -0.59
C ALA A 64 -5.04 -7.12 -0.87
N GLN A 65 -6.09 -6.74 -0.13
CA GLN A 65 -7.42 -7.32 -0.30
C GLN A 65 -8.00 -7.03 -1.69
N GLU A 66 -7.75 -5.84 -2.25
CA GLU A 66 -8.13 -5.52 -3.63
C GLU A 66 -7.39 -6.39 -4.65
N GLN A 67 -6.09 -6.66 -4.44
CA GLN A 67 -5.31 -7.57 -5.29
C GLN A 67 -5.82 -9.01 -5.20
N GLU A 68 -6.14 -9.49 -4.01
CA GLU A 68 -6.69 -10.83 -3.78
C GLU A 68 -8.06 -10.97 -4.46
N ARG A 69 -8.93 -9.96 -4.35
CA ARG A 69 -10.23 -9.94 -5.04
C ARG A 69 -10.09 -9.90 -6.56
N ALA A 70 -9.18 -9.07 -7.08
CA ALA A 70 -8.91 -8.99 -8.51
C ALA A 70 -8.32 -10.30 -9.06
N ALA A 71 -7.54 -11.03 -8.25
CA ALA A 71 -7.01 -12.35 -8.62
C ALA A 71 -8.06 -13.47 -8.51
N ALA A 72 -9.02 -13.34 -7.61
CA ALA A 72 -10.09 -14.31 -7.40
C ALA A 72 -11.28 -14.15 -8.37
N GLU A 73 -11.41 -12.99 -9.02
CA GLU A 73 -12.41 -12.77 -10.06
C GLU A 73 -11.92 -13.44 -11.35
N PRO A 74 -12.55 -14.55 -11.82
CA PRO A 74 -12.14 -15.16 -13.07
C PRO A 74 -12.34 -14.14 -14.19
N PRO A 75 -11.45 -14.07 -15.20
CA PRO A 75 -11.67 -13.21 -16.35
C PRO A 75 -13.03 -13.61 -16.92
N LEU A 76 -13.98 -12.69 -16.90
CA LEU A 76 -15.26 -12.87 -17.57
C LEU A 76 -14.90 -13.15 -19.03
N ALA A 77 -14.96 -14.42 -19.41
CA ALA A 77 -14.76 -14.83 -20.78
C ALA A 77 -15.70 -13.97 -21.61
N ALA A 78 -15.11 -13.11 -22.45
CA ALA A 78 -15.82 -12.43 -23.51
C ALA A 78 -16.50 -13.53 -24.32
N SER A 79 -17.77 -13.74 -24.01
CA SER A 79 -18.62 -14.71 -24.67
C SER A 79 -19.04 -14.07 -26.00
N ALA A 80 -18.69 -14.78 -27.08
CA ALA A 80 -19.24 -14.75 -28.43
C ALA A 80 -19.10 -13.46 -29.26
#